data_AF-G8LUR0-F1
#
_entry.id   AF-G8LUR0-F1
#
_cell.length_a   1.000
_cell.length_b   1.000
_cell.length_c   1.000
_cell.angle_alpha   90.00
_cell.angle_beta   90.00
_cell.angle_gamma   90.00
#
_symmetry.space_group_name_H-M   'P 1'
#
loop_
_entity.id
_entity.type
_entity.pdbx_description
1 polymer ?
#
loop_
_entity_poly.entity_id
_entity_poly.type
_entity_poly.pdbx_seq_one_letter_code
_entity_poly.pdbx_strand_id
1 'polypeptide(L)' 'MPMQVIVPDDRNKIIKSIQALEYLLKHDTNEKDKQYHTEAIERLKAALITPMVYSTHR' A
#
# COMPACT_ATOMS: atom_id res chain seq x y z
N MET A 1 4.54 18.04 5.45
CA MET A 1 5.72 17.21 5.11
C MET A 1 5.26 16.10 4.16
N PRO A 2 5.98 15.79 3.07
CA PRO A 2 5.52 14.74 2.14
C PRO A 2 5.66 13.36 2.80
N MET A 3 4.60 12.56 2.75
CA MET A 3 4.55 11.22 3.31
C MET A 3 5.28 10.26 2.36
N GLN A 4 6.49 9.82 2.74
CA GLN A 4 7.25 8.82 1.98
C GLN A 4 6.78 7.42 2.38
N VAL A 5 6.18 6.71 1.44
CA VAL A 5 5.83 5.29 1.61
C VAL A 5 7.07 4.47 1.30
N ILE A 6 7.77 4.00 2.34
CA ILE A 6 8.94 3.13 2.22
C ILE A 6 8.44 1.69 2.02
N VAL A 7 8.62 1.14 0.82
CA VAL A 7 8.26 -0.26 0.52
C VAL A 7 9.43 -1.15 0.90
N PRO A 8 9.27 -2.09 1.86
CA PRO A 8 10.32 -3.05 2.20
C PRO A 8 10.52 -4.05 1.05
N ASP A 9 11.78 -4.39 0.73
CA ASP A 9 12.14 -5.38 -0.29
C ASP A 9 11.67 -6.81 0.07
N ASP A 10 11.39 -7.04 1.35
CA ASP A 10 11.02 -8.33 1.89
C ASP A 10 9.53 -8.64 1.64
N ARG A 11 9.28 -9.63 0.77
CA ARG A 11 7.94 -10.10 0.38
C ARG A 11 7.03 -10.39 1.58
N ASN A 12 7.56 -10.97 2.66
CA ASN A 12 6.78 -11.25 3.86
C ASN A 12 6.36 -9.97 4.60
N LYS A 13 7.23 -8.94 4.62
CA LYS A 13 6.89 -7.65 5.21
C LYS A 13 5.79 -6.96 4.41
N ILE A 14 5.86 -7.00 3.08
CA ILE A 14 4.81 -6.43 2.22
C ILE A 14 3.46 -7.11 2.47
N ILE A 15 3.42 -8.45 2.54
CA ILE A 15 2.20 -9.22 2.82
C ILE A 15 1.62 -8.83 4.19
N LYS A 16 2.45 -8.76 5.24
CA LYS A 16 2.01 -8.34 6.58
C LYS A 16 1.45 -6.91 6.58
N SER A 17 2.09 -5.99 5.86
CA SER A 17 1.62 -4.61 5.72
C SER A 17 0.26 -4.54 5.01
N ILE A 18 0.06 -5.34 3.94
CA ILE A 18 -1.24 -5.43 3.27
C ILE A 18 -2.32 -5.93 4.24
N GLN A 19 -2.05 -7.00 5.00
CA GLN A 19 -3.03 -7.56 5.95
C GLN A 19 -3.39 -6.56 7.06
N ALA A 20 -2.41 -5.81 7.56
CA ALA A 20 -2.65 -4.76 8.55
C ALA A 20 -3.53 -3.63 7.99
N LEU A 21 -3.25 -3.18 6.77
CA LEU A 21 -4.04 -2.14 6.11
C LEU A 21 -5.46 -2.62 5.76
N GLU A 22 -5.63 -3.88 5.34
CA GLU A 22 -6.95 -4.46 5.07
C GLU A 22 -7.79 -4.61 6.35
N TYR A 23 -7.14 -4.87 7.49
CA TYR A 23 -7.80 -4.86 8.80
C TYR A 23 -8.24 -3.45 9.19
N LEU A 24 -7.36 -2.46 9.03
CA LEU A 24 -7.68 -1.05 9.31
C LEU A 24 -8.84 -0.58 8.44
N LEU A 25 -8.85 -0.88 7.14
CA LEU A 25 -9.90 -0.50 6.19
C LEU A 25 -11.32 -0.97 6.64
N LYS A 26 -11.40 -2.14 7.28
CA LYS A 26 -12.68 -2.69 7.81
C LYS A 26 -13.21 -1.91 9.00
N HIS A 27 -12.33 -1.35 9.81
CA HIS A 27 -12.66 -0.58 11.00
C HIS A 27 -12.61 0.93 10.76
N ASP A 28 -12.10 1.35 9.61
CA ASP A 28 -11.99 2.74 9.25
C ASP A 28 -13.36 3.35 9.01
N THR A 29 -13.59 4.50 9.63
CA THR A 29 -14.83 5.28 9.48
C THR A 29 -14.62 6.53 8.65
N ASN A 30 -13.36 6.87 8.33
CA ASN A 30 -13.00 8.07 7.60
C ASN A 30 -12.76 7.75 6.12
N GLU A 31 -13.54 8.35 5.23
CA GLU A 31 -13.41 8.11 3.79
C GLU A 31 -12.03 8.49 3.23
N LYS A 32 -11.40 9.53 3.78
CA LYS A 32 -10.05 9.92 3.35
C LYS A 32 -8.99 8.88 3.73
N ASP A 33 -9.04 8.35 4.95
CA ASP A 33 -8.13 7.27 5.38
C ASP A 33 -8.37 5.99 4.58
N LYS A 34 -9.63 5.66 4.25
CA LYS A 34 -9.92 4.54 3.34
C LYS A 34 -9.25 4.70 1.99
N GLN A 35 -9.24 5.91 1.43
CA GLN A 35 -8.53 6.17 0.16
C GLN A 35 -7.02 5.96 0.32
N TYR A 36 -6.41 6.49 1.39
CA TYR A 36 -4.99 6.29 1.66
C TYR A 36 -4.62 4.82 1.91
N HIS A 37 -5.44 4.08 2.66
CA HIS A 37 -5.25 2.65 2.92
C HIS A 37 -5.40 1.82 1.64
N THR A 38 -6.38 2.13 0.81
CA THR A 38 -6.58 1.46 -0.49
C THR A 38 -5.40 1.71 -1.41
N GLU A 39 -4.97 2.97 -1.56
CA GLU A 39 -3.81 3.32 -2.40
C GLU A 39 -2.52 2.65 -1.90
N ALA A 40 -2.31 2.60 -0.57
CA ALA A 40 -1.18 1.91 0.03
C ALA A 40 -1.20 0.40 -0.25
N ILE A 41 -2.36 -0.25 -0.14
CA ILE A 41 -2.54 -1.67 -0.46
C ILE A 41 -2.23 -1.93 -1.93
N GLU A 42 -2.72 -1.09 -2.84
CA GLU A 42 -2.46 -1.23 -4.28
C GLU A 42 -0.97 -1.09 -4.60
N ARG A 43 -0.28 -0.14 -3.99
CA ARG A 43 1.18 0.04 -4.18
C ARG A 43 1.97 -1.15 -3.65
N LEU A 44 1.59 -1.68 -2.49
CA LEU A 44 2.20 -2.88 -1.92
C LEU A 44 1.92 -4.14 -2.77
N LYS A 45 0.70 -4.30 -3.30
CA LYS A 45 0.33 -5.40 -4.21
C LYS A 45 1.08 -5.30 -5.55
N ALA A 46 1.22 -4.10 -6.10
CA ALA A 46 2.00 -3.88 -7.32
C ALA A 46 3.48 -4.21 -7.13
N ALA A 47 4.08 -3.84 -5.99
CA ALA A 47 5.45 -4.22 -5.64
C ALA A 47 5.64 -5.74 -5.49
N LEU A 48 4.59 -6.49 -5.10
CA LEU A 48 4.61 -7.95 -5.04
C LEU A 48 4.51 -8.64 -6.40
N ILE A 49 3.76 -8.06 -7.33
CA ILE A 49 3.48 -8.64 -8.65
C ILE A 49 4.60 -8.29 -9.62
N THR A 50 5.23 -7.12 -9.47
CA THR A 50 6.19 -6.63 -10.44
C THR A 50 7.46 -6.13 -9.75
N PRO A 51 8.63 -6.80 -9.91
CA PRO A 51 9.89 -6.12 -9.64
C PRO A 51 10.03 -5.00 -10.69
N MET A 52 9.83 -3.75 -10.29
CA MET A 52 10.02 -2.55 -11.11
C MET A 52 9.22 -2.46 -12.43
N VAL A 53 7.99 -1.94 -12.39
CA VAL A 53 7.51 -1.01 -13.44
C VAL A 53 6.45 -0.09 -12.84
N TYR A 54 6.88 0.99 -12.20
CA TYR A 54 6.03 2.18 -12.16
C TYR A 54 6.38 2.99 -13.40
N SER A 55 5.70 2.67 -14.50
CA SER A 55 5.59 3.58 -15.63
C SER A 55 4.83 4.80 -15.14
N THR A 56 5.56 5.90 -14.98
CA THR A 56 5.08 7.27 -14.94
C THR A 56 3.92 7.45 -15.91
N HIS A 57 2.70 7.67 -15.41
CA HIS A 57 1.63 8.22 -16.23
C HIS A 57 1.97 9.69 -16.48
N ARG A 58 2.16 10.02 -17.77
CA ARG A 58 2.31 11.37 -18.31
C ARG A 58 0.94 11.96 -18.62
#